data_AF-A0A650CWK6-F1
#
_entry.id   AF-A0A650CWK6-F1
#
_cell.length_a   1.000
_cell.length_b   1.000
_cell.length_c   1.000
_cell.angle_alpha   90.00
_cell.angle_beta   90.00
_cell.angle_gamma   90.00
#
_symmetry.space_group_name_H-M   'P 1'
#
loop_
_entity.id
_entity.type
_entity.pdbx_description
1 polymer ?
#
loop_
_entity_poly.entity_id
_entity_poly.type
_entity_poly.pdbx_seq_one_letter_code
_entity_poly.pdbx_strand_id
1 'polypeptide(L)'
;MDKYLLALLGEAGASGLARAYYVRYKTTHFKEAFEDEQSHWNYFRKYRRSILEKPTYYTLFIFGILTSLLGYNAVKKVIRFVETNAIRFYEKNFVIEGELKKILEEEKKHMNV
;
A
#
# COMPACT_ATOMS: atom_id res chain seq x y z
N MET A 1 9.28 -2.87 -18.47
CA MET A 1 9.15 -3.22 -17.05
C MET A 1 7.72 -3.68 -16.82
N ASP A 2 7.50 -4.83 -16.17
CA ASP A 2 6.14 -5.38 -15.99
C ASP A 2 5.38 -4.54 -14.95
N LYS A 3 4.52 -3.64 -15.45
CA LYS A 3 3.77 -2.69 -14.60
C LYS A 3 2.81 -3.38 -13.63
N TYR A 4 2.26 -4.54 -14.01
CA TYR A 4 1.36 -5.30 -13.15
C TYR A 4 2.12 -6.02 -12.05
N LEU A 5 3.32 -6.54 -12.35
CA LEU A 5 4.22 -7.10 -11.32
C LEU A 5 4.63 -6.03 -10.30
N LEU A 6 4.97 -4.83 -10.76
CA LEU A 6 5.38 -3.76 -9.85
C LEU A 6 4.23 -3.25 -8.99
N ALA A 7 3.04 -3.05 -9.58
CA ALA A 7 1.84 -2.73 -8.80
C ALA A 7 1.56 -3.82 -7.76
N LEU A 8 1.56 -5.09 -8.17
CA LEU A 8 1.36 -6.24 -7.29
C LEU A 8 2.32 -6.24 -6.09
N LEU A 9 3.62 -6.00 -6.32
CA LEU A 9 4.60 -5.97 -5.23
C LEU A 9 4.50 -4.68 -4.40
N GLY A 10 4.14 -3.56 -5.02
CA GLY A 10 3.86 -2.30 -4.34
C GLY A 10 2.75 -2.46 -3.31
N GLU A 11 1.60 -2.97 -3.75
CA GLU A 11 0.42 -3.23 -2.90
C GLU A 11 0.68 -4.29 -1.83
N ALA A 12 1.44 -5.34 -2.16
CA ALA A 12 1.87 -6.32 -1.15
C ALA A 12 2.71 -5.65 -0.06
N GLY A 13 3.60 -4.71 -0.44
CA GLY A 13 4.41 -3.94 0.49
C GLY A 13 3.60 -2.96 1.33
N ALA A 14 2.69 -2.21 0.68
CA ALA A 14 1.82 -1.23 1.32
C ALA A 14 0.84 -1.90 2.30
N SER A 15 0.26 -3.05 1.93
CA SER A 15 -0.48 -3.95 2.84
C SER A 15 0.34 -4.36 4.08
N GLY A 16 1.64 -4.64 3.89
CA GLY A 16 2.56 -4.94 4.99
C GLY A 16 2.74 -3.77 5.94
N LEU A 17 2.99 -2.58 5.40
CA LEU A 17 3.11 -1.33 6.17
C LEU A 17 1.82 -1.01 6.94
N ALA A 18 0.67 -1.05 6.26
CA ALA A 18 -0.63 -0.74 6.85
C ALA A 18 -0.95 -1.68 8.02
N ARG A 19 -0.67 -2.99 7.88
CA ARG A 19 -0.82 -3.94 9.00
C ARG A 19 0.09 -3.59 10.17
N ALA A 20 1.33 -3.21 9.92
CA ALA A 20 2.27 -2.85 10.98
C ALA A 20 1.77 -1.63 11.77
N TYR A 21 1.29 -0.60 11.08
CA TYR A 21 0.72 0.58 11.72
C TYR A 21 -0.58 0.27 12.47
N TYR A 22 -1.45 -0.58 11.92
CA TYR A 22 -2.65 -1.04 12.62
C TYR A 22 -2.28 -1.82 13.90
N VAL A 23 -1.32 -2.74 13.85
CA VAL A 23 -0.86 -3.48 15.04
C VAL A 23 -0.32 -2.53 16.11
N ARG A 24 0.42 -1.48 15.70
CA ARG A 24 1.03 -0.51 16.62
C ARG A 24 0.02 0.43 17.27
N TYR A 25 -0.90 1.00 16.50
CA TYR A 25 -1.78 2.08 16.94
C TYR A 25 -3.21 1.65 17.19
N LYS A 26 -3.66 0.54 16.59
CA LYS A 26 -4.99 -0.06 16.74
C LYS A 26 -6.16 0.91 16.50
N THR A 27 -5.98 1.87 15.59
CA THR A 27 -7.05 2.81 15.20
C THR A 27 -7.90 2.23 14.07
N THR A 28 -9.16 2.67 13.98
CA THR A 28 -10.07 2.31 12.88
C THR A 28 -9.48 2.72 11.53
N HIS A 29 -8.90 3.91 11.47
CA HIS A 29 -8.26 4.43 10.27
C HIS A 29 -7.17 3.51 9.69
N PHE A 30 -6.24 3.01 10.52
CA PHE A 30 -5.22 2.07 10.02
C PHE A 30 -5.77 0.69 9.71
N LYS A 31 -6.87 0.30 10.36
CA LYS A 31 -7.57 -0.94 10.03
C LYS A 31 -8.17 -0.87 8.64
N GLU A 32 -8.89 0.21 8.34
CA GLU A 32 -9.50 0.48 7.04
C GLU A 32 -8.43 0.51 5.95
N ALA A 33 -7.35 1.29 6.13
CA ALA A 33 -6.24 1.32 5.19
C ALA A 33 -5.66 -0.09 4.94
N PHE A 34 -5.50 -0.93 5.97
CA PHE A 34 -5.01 -2.29 5.78
C PHE A 34 -5.98 -3.19 5.01
N GLU A 35 -7.29 -3.00 5.15
CA GLU A 35 -8.30 -3.74 4.40
C GLU A 35 -8.33 -3.29 2.93
N ASP A 36 -8.23 -1.98 2.68
CA ASP A 36 -8.18 -1.39 1.33
C ASP A 36 -6.94 -1.86 0.57
N GLU A 37 -5.76 -1.75 1.17
CA GLU A 37 -4.48 -2.21 0.60
C GLU A 37 -4.48 -3.71 0.26
N GLN A 38 -5.12 -4.53 1.09
CA GLN A 38 -5.29 -5.95 0.77
C GLN A 38 -6.22 -6.17 -0.42
N SER A 39 -7.27 -5.36 -0.54
CA SER A 39 -8.16 -5.37 -1.69
C SER A 39 -7.40 -5.00 -2.97
N HIS A 40 -6.58 -3.96 -2.93
CA HIS A 40 -5.71 -3.54 -4.04
C HIS A 40 -4.71 -4.64 -4.44
N TRP A 41 -4.06 -5.25 -3.46
CA TRP A 41 -3.14 -6.37 -3.71
C TRP A 41 -3.86 -7.54 -4.39
N ASN A 42 -5.06 -7.90 -3.92
CA ASN A 42 -5.87 -8.94 -4.53
C ASN A 42 -6.39 -8.56 -5.93
N TYR A 43 -6.62 -7.27 -6.20
CA TYR A 43 -6.92 -6.78 -7.54
C TYR A 43 -5.78 -7.08 -8.51
N PHE A 44 -4.54 -6.69 -8.19
CA PHE A 44 -3.41 -6.94 -9.09
C PHE A 44 -3.05 -8.43 -9.22
N ARG A 45 -3.39 -9.25 -8.22
CA ARG A 45 -3.28 -10.72 -8.31
C ARG A 45 -4.09 -11.36 -9.44
N LYS A 46 -5.17 -10.70 -9.88
CA LYS A 46 -5.96 -11.16 -11.04
C LYS A 46 -5.15 -11.11 -12.34
N TYR A 47 -4.19 -10.19 -12.43
CA TYR A 47 -3.40 -9.93 -13.64
C TYR A 47 -2.00 -10.55 -13.58
N ARG A 48 -1.39 -10.65 -12.39
CA ARG A 48 -0.04 -11.19 -12.21
C ARG A 48 0.10 -11.85 -10.85
N ARG A 49 0.96 -12.87 -10.73
CA ARG A 49 1.37 -13.48 -9.45
C ARG A 49 2.88 -13.52 -9.35
N SER A 50 3.40 -13.50 -8.13
CA SER A 50 4.84 -13.58 -7.86
C SER A 50 5.14 -14.28 -6.53
N ILE A 51 6.19 -15.07 -6.51
CA ILE A 51 6.72 -15.65 -5.25
C ILE A 51 7.24 -14.56 -4.30
N LEU A 52 7.55 -13.37 -4.83
CA LEU A 52 8.08 -12.24 -4.06
C LEU A 52 7.01 -11.49 -3.27
N GLU A 53 5.72 -11.73 -3.50
CA GLU A 53 4.68 -10.98 -2.80
C GLU A 53 4.76 -11.15 -1.27
N LYS A 54 4.96 -12.38 -0.78
CA LYS A 54 5.12 -12.66 0.67
C LYS A 54 6.42 -12.04 1.23
N PRO A 55 7.59 -12.24 0.60
CA PRO A 55 8.81 -11.53 1.00
C PRO A 55 8.65 -10.02 1.08
N THR A 56 8.05 -9.39 0.06
CA THR A 56 7.82 -7.94 0.03
C THR A 56 6.91 -7.50 1.17
N TYR A 57 5.81 -8.22 1.38
CA TYR A 57 4.88 -7.98 2.48
C TYR A 57 5.58 -8.01 3.85
N TYR A 58 6.32 -9.08 4.17
CA TYR A 58 6.94 -9.21 5.48
C TYR A 58 8.10 -8.24 5.69
N THR A 59 8.86 -7.94 4.63
CA THR A 59 9.94 -6.95 4.69
C THR A 59 9.38 -5.58 5.06
N LEU A 60 8.31 -5.18 4.39
CA LEU A 60 7.67 -3.87 4.60
C LEU A 60 6.86 -3.85 5.91
N PHE A 61 6.31 -4.98 6.35
CA PHE A 61 5.72 -5.10 7.68
C PHE A 61 6.77 -4.86 8.78
N ILE A 62 7.93 -5.51 8.71
CA ILE A 62 9.02 -5.29 9.69
C ILE A 62 9.48 -3.84 9.65
N PHE A 63 9.67 -3.28 8.45
CA PHE A 63 10.01 -1.87 8.28
C PHE A 63 8.96 -0.96 8.92
N GLY A 64 7.67 -1.23 8.71
CA GLY A 64 6.56 -0.49 9.32
C GLY A 64 6.56 -0.55 10.84
N ILE A 65 6.89 -1.69 11.45
CA ILE A 65 7.06 -1.78 12.90
C ILE A 65 8.19 -0.84 13.35
N LEU A 66 9.35 -0.89 12.68
CA LEU A 66 10.50 -0.05 13.02
C LEU A 66 10.20 1.45 12.87
N THR A 67 9.57 1.87 11.76
CA THR A 67 9.22 3.28 11.55
C THR A 67 8.16 3.77 12.53
N SER A 68 7.24 2.90 12.95
CA SER A 68 6.22 3.25 13.94
C SER A 68 6.79 3.55 15.34
N LEU A 69 7.97 3.00 15.66
CA LEU A 69 8.68 3.32 16.90
C LEU A 69 9.25 4.74 16.90
N LEU A 70 9.49 5.32 15.72
CA LEU A 70 9.93 6.72 15.55
C LEU A 70 8.79 7.73 15.77
N GLY A 71 7.56 7.25 15.97
CA GLY A 71 6.40 8.06 16.28
C GLY A 71 5.53 8.42 15.07
N TYR A 72 4.35 8.97 15.38
CA TYR A 72 3.26 9.17 14.40
C TYR A 72 3.66 10.09 13.23
N ASN A 73 4.48 11.12 13.48
CA ASN A 73 4.95 12.03 12.43
C ASN A 73 5.85 11.33 11.40
N ALA A 74 6.66 10.34 11.81
CA ALA A 74 7.47 9.55 10.89
C ALA A 74 6.57 8.67 10.02
N VAL A 75 5.58 8.02 10.63
CA VAL A 75 4.58 7.19 9.95
C VAL A 75 3.84 7.98 8.87
N LYS A 76 3.33 9.18 9.19
CA LYS A 76 2.69 10.07 8.21
C LYS A 76 3.58 10.37 7.00
N LYS A 77 4.87 10.63 7.23
CA LYS A 77 5.83 10.91 6.14
C LYS A 77 6.01 9.69 5.25
N VAL A 78 6.14 8.50 5.84
CA VAL A 78 6.28 7.25 5.09
C VAL A 78 5.03 6.98 4.26
N ILE A 79 3.84 7.08 4.86
CA ILE A 79 2.58 6.86 4.13
C ILE A 79 2.48 7.83 2.96
N ARG A 80 2.58 9.14 3.21
CA ARG A 80 2.52 10.13 2.12
C ARG A 80 3.53 9.87 1.01
N PHE A 81 4.73 9.42 1.36
CA PHE A 81 5.74 9.06 0.37
C PHE A 81 5.30 7.85 -0.46
N VAL A 82 4.84 6.76 0.15
CA VAL A 82 4.41 5.54 -0.55
C VAL A 82 3.20 5.85 -1.44
N GLU A 83 2.16 6.49 -0.90
CA GLU A 83 0.93 6.85 -1.62
C GLU A 83 1.22 7.75 -2.82
N THR A 84 2.05 8.79 -2.64
CA THR A 84 2.40 9.69 -3.75
C THR A 84 3.10 8.96 -4.87
N ASN A 85 3.96 7.99 -4.55
CA ASN A 85 4.65 7.19 -5.57
C ASN A 85 3.70 6.19 -6.24
N ALA A 86 2.78 5.58 -5.50
CA ALA A 86 1.75 4.69 -6.05
C ALA A 86 0.84 5.43 -7.04
N ILE A 87 0.28 6.58 -6.64
CA ILE A 87 -0.55 7.44 -7.48
C ILE A 87 0.17 7.83 -8.78
N ARG A 88 1.40 8.35 -8.66
CA ARG A 88 2.21 8.73 -9.84
C ARG A 88 2.50 7.54 -10.73
N PHE A 89 2.75 6.37 -10.13
CA PHE A 89 2.97 5.15 -10.88
C PHE A 89 1.71 4.72 -11.63
N TYR A 90 0.54 4.79 -11.01
CA TYR A 90 -0.73 4.43 -11.64
C TYR A 90 -1.09 5.38 -12.79
N GLU A 91 -1.06 6.69 -12.54
CA GLU A 91 -1.36 7.71 -13.55
C GLU A 91 -0.42 7.63 -14.76
N LYS A 92 0.84 7.23 -14.56
CA LYS A 92 1.82 7.09 -15.65
C LYS A 92 1.67 5.80 -16.45
N ASN A 93 1.27 4.70 -15.82
CA ASN A 93 1.40 3.36 -16.42
C ASN A 93 0.06 2.71 -16.81
N PHE A 94 -1.08 3.26 -16.37
CA PHE A 94 -2.38 2.66 -16.60
C PHE A 94 -3.41 3.65 -17.14
N VAL A 95 -4.40 3.13 -17.85
CA VAL A 95 -5.62 3.86 -18.16
C VAL A 95 -6.52 3.79 -16.93
N ILE A 96 -6.84 4.94 -16.34
CA ILE A 96 -7.54 5.02 -15.05
C ILE A 96 -9.04 4.90 -15.26
N GLU A 97 -9.54 3.67 -15.27
CA GLU A 97 -10.95 3.33 -15.45
C GLU A 97 -11.38 2.19 -14.51
N GLY A 98 -12.69 2.02 -14.33
CA GLY A 98 -13.25 0.89 -13.58
C GLY A 98 -12.74 0.76 -12.14
N GLU A 99 -12.35 -0.45 -11.75
CA GLU A 99 -11.81 -0.75 -10.41
C GLU A 99 -10.52 0.04 -10.10
N LEU A 100 -9.67 0.30 -11.09
CA LEU A 100 -8.41 1.03 -10.87
C LEU A 100 -8.65 2.51 -10.51
N LYS A 101 -9.75 3.10 -11.00
CA LYS A 101 -10.15 4.44 -10.58
C LYS A 101 -10.51 4.49 -9.09
N LYS A 102 -11.17 3.44 -8.58
CA LYS A 102 -11.52 3.34 -7.14
C LYS A 102 -10.27 3.22 -6.28
N ILE A 103 -9.34 2.33 -6.68
CA ILE A 103 -8.03 2.18 -6.04
C ILE A 103 -7.34 3.54 -5.96
N LEU A 104 -7.26 4.28 -7.07
CA LEU A 104 -6.61 5.60 -7.08
C LEU A 104 -7.29 6.63 -6.14
N GLU A 105 -8.60 6.55 -5.97
CA GLU A 105 -9.35 7.40 -5.03
C GLU A 105 -9.10 6.99 -3.57
N GLU A 106 -8.94 5.70 -3.30
CA GLU A 106 -8.58 5.13 -1.99
C GLU A 106 -7.16 5.57 -1.58
N GLU A 107 -6.16 5.46 -2.49
CA GLU A 107 -4.79 5.97 -2.24
C GLU A 107 -4.78 7.47 -1.89
N LYS A 108 -5.64 8.25 -2.57
CA LYS A 108 -5.76 9.69 -2.29
C LYS A 108 -6.34 9.96 -0.90
N LYS A 109 -7.23 9.09 -0.39
CA LYS A 109 -7.76 9.20 0.97
C LYS A 109 -6.73 8.80 2.01
N HIS A 110 -5.92 7.78 1.74
CA HIS A 110 -4.84 7.34 2.62
C HIS A 110 -3.82 8.45 2.91
N MET A 111 -3.64 9.43 2.01
CA MET A 111 -2.75 10.57 2.28
C MET A 111 -3.19 11.47 3.45
N ASN A 112 -4.44 11.39 3.90
CA ASN A 112 -5.02 12.27 4.93
C ASN A 112 -4.80 11.80 6.39
N VAL A 113 -3.86 10.88 6.63
CA VAL A 113 -3.46 10.38 7.97
C VAL A 113 -2.92 11.48 8.89
#